data_AF-A0A4R4UBY8-F1
#
_entry.id   AF-A0A4R4UBY8-F1
#
_cell.length_a   1.000
_cell.length_b   1.000
_cell.length_c   1.000
_cell.angle_alpha   90.00
_cell.angle_beta   90.00
_cell.angle_gamma   90.00
#
_symmetry.space_group_name_H-M   'P 1'
#
loop_
_entity.id
_entity.type
_entity.pdbx_description
1 polymer ?
#
loop_
_entity_poly.entity_id
_entity_poly.type
_entity_poly.pdbx_seq_one_letter_code
_entity_poly.pdbx_strand_id
1 'polypeptide(L)'
;MVRLDVGWPKGTWVAYLGCAIPALVLVNLVVGAIGLMFLTSSEFPWIGVVMMLPFLILDMWIALALAYHYKNAFWVDGRVLVQRALFGRRSHDLSAAQVSVETARPMMATWLGSALPRLVVRVPGRPPVKVWLRDPFRGGTLLPPHQLATLAQAIAPDLRHPVAHRLWTLASDPLNGII
;
A
#
# COMPACT_ATOMS: atom_id res chain seq x y z
N MET A 1 -10.99 -0.38 -16.66
CA MET A 1 -10.29 -0.17 -15.38
C MET A 1 -9.92 -1.49 -14.69
N VAL A 2 -8.62 -1.78 -14.59
CA VAL A 2 -8.05 -2.96 -13.89
C VAL A 2 -7.42 -2.49 -12.58
N ARG A 3 -7.74 -3.14 -11.45
CA ARG A 3 -7.06 -2.87 -10.16
C ARG A 3 -5.73 -3.61 -10.13
N LEU A 4 -4.65 -2.90 -9.78
CA LEU A 4 -3.36 -3.55 -9.54
C LEU A 4 -3.38 -4.21 -8.16
N ASP A 5 -2.86 -5.43 -8.09
CA ASP A 5 -2.74 -6.25 -6.89
C ASP A 5 -1.53 -5.83 -6.05
N VAL A 6 -1.52 -4.55 -5.68
CA VAL A 6 -0.53 -3.93 -4.80
C VAL A 6 -1.19 -3.57 -3.47
N GLY A 7 -0.55 -3.94 -2.38
CA GLY A 7 -1.04 -3.77 -1.02
C GLY A 7 -1.92 -4.93 -0.55
N TRP A 8 -2.62 -4.71 0.58
CA TRP A 8 -3.38 -5.76 1.24
C TRP A 8 -4.45 -6.39 0.33
N PRO A 9 -4.54 -7.74 0.30
CA PRO A 9 -5.59 -8.44 -0.43
C PRO A 9 -6.98 -8.05 0.09
N LYS A 10 -8.00 -8.22 -0.77
CA LYS A 10 -9.40 -7.90 -0.41
C LYS A 10 -9.84 -8.63 0.87
N GLY A 11 -9.47 -9.90 1.02
CA GLY A 11 -9.80 -10.69 2.20
C GLY A 11 -9.22 -10.10 3.49
N THR A 12 -7.98 -9.61 3.45
CA THR A 12 -7.35 -8.93 4.59
C THR A 12 -8.08 -7.66 4.96
N TRP A 13 -8.53 -6.87 3.98
CA TRP A 13 -9.37 -5.69 4.26
C TRP A 13 -10.68 -6.06 4.95
N VAL A 14 -11.36 -7.12 4.49
CA VAL A 14 -12.61 -7.58 5.11
C VAL A 14 -12.38 -8.07 6.54
N ALA A 15 -11.37 -8.90 6.77
CA ALA A 15 -11.05 -9.38 8.11
C ALA A 15 -10.66 -8.22 9.06
N TYR A 16 -9.89 -7.26 8.56
CA TYR A 16 -9.43 -6.14 9.36
C TYR A 16 -10.57 -5.16 9.70
N LEU A 17 -11.34 -4.74 8.70
CA LEU A 17 -12.47 -3.81 8.89
C LEU A 17 -13.66 -4.46 9.61
N GLY A 18 -13.90 -5.75 9.36
CA GLY A 18 -15.07 -6.47 9.88
C GLY A 18 -14.87 -7.07 11.27
N CYS A 19 -13.64 -7.43 11.64
CA CYS A 19 -13.37 -8.10 12.92
C CYS A 19 -12.35 -7.34 13.78
N ALA A 20 -11.16 -7.04 13.23
CA ALA A 20 -10.07 -6.51 14.04
C ALA A 20 -10.35 -5.09 14.56
N ILE A 21 -10.83 -4.18 13.71
CA ILE A 21 -11.15 -2.81 14.11
C ILE A 21 -12.30 -2.78 15.14
N PRO A 22 -13.44 -3.46 14.95
CA PRO A 22 -14.50 -3.50 15.96
C PRO A 22 -14.02 -4.04 17.32
N ALA A 23 -13.24 -5.12 17.31
CA ALA A 23 -12.68 -5.69 18.54
C ALA A 23 -11.75 -4.69 19.24
N LEU A 24 -10.88 -4.02 18.49
CA LEU A 24 -10.00 -2.98 19.01
C LEU A 24 -10.78 -1.81 19.62
N VAL A 25 -11.82 -1.32 18.94
CA VAL A 25 -12.70 -0.25 19.44
C VAL A 25 -13.34 -0.66 20.76
N LEU A 26 -13.82 -1.90 20.88
CA LEU A 26 -14.42 -2.42 22.11
C LEU A 26 -13.40 -2.45 23.25
N VAL A 27 -12.18 -2.94 22.98
CA VAL A 27 -11.09 -2.95 23.96
C VAL A 27 -10.73 -1.53 24.40
N ASN A 28 -10.59 -0.60 23.47
CA ASN A 28 -10.31 0.80 23.76
C ASN A 28 -11.41 1.45 24.60
N LEU A 29 -12.67 1.09 24.36
CA LEU A 29 -13.79 1.61 25.14
C LEU A 29 -13.74 1.11 26.59
N VAL A 30 -13.44 -0.18 26.80
CA VAL A 30 -13.31 -0.76 28.14
C VAL A 30 -12.12 -0.17 28.88
N VAL A 31 -10.94 -0.17 28.24
CA VAL A 31 -9.72 0.40 28.82
C VAL A 31 -9.88 1.89 29.06
N GLY A 32 -10.53 2.60 28.14
CA GLY A 32 -10.85 4.01 28.27
C GLY A 32 -11.78 4.29 29.45
N ALA A 33 -12.82 3.49 29.65
CA ALA A 33 -13.71 3.63 30.79
C ALA A 33 -12.97 3.41 32.12
N ILE A 34 -12.17 2.35 32.22
CA ILE A 34 -11.37 2.06 33.42
C ILE A 34 -10.35 3.17 33.66
N GLY A 35 -9.64 3.61 32.63
CA GLY A 35 -8.62 4.65 32.75
C GLY A 35 -9.23 5.98 33.18
N LEU A 36 -10.42 6.30 32.67
CA LEU A 36 -11.16 7.49 33.07
C LEU A 36 -11.59 7.41 34.54
N MET A 37 -12.06 6.25 35.03
CA MET A 37 -12.36 6.05 36.45
C MET A 37 -11.14 6.33 37.34
N PHE A 38 -9.95 5.86 36.95
CA PHE A 38 -8.72 6.17 37.69
C PHE A 38 -8.37 7.67 37.63
N LEU A 39 -8.55 8.32 36.48
CA LEU A 39 -8.31 9.75 36.32
C LEU A 39 -9.22 10.63 37.19
N THR A 40 -10.50 10.25 37.36
CA THR A 40 -11.48 11.07 38.08
C THR A 40 -11.61 10.75 39.56
N SER A 41 -11.28 9.52 39.96
CA SER A 41 -11.70 8.99 41.27
C SER A 41 -10.58 8.37 42.09
N SER A 42 -9.34 8.32 41.57
CA SER A 42 -8.20 7.77 42.32
C SER A 42 -7.29 8.85 42.86
N GLU A 43 -6.63 8.55 43.98
CA GLU A 43 -5.53 9.35 44.54
C GLU A 43 -4.30 9.38 43.60
N PHE A 44 -4.26 8.48 42.62
CA PHE A 44 -3.15 8.28 41.68
C PHE A 44 -3.62 8.38 40.22
N PRO A 45 -4.05 9.57 39.74
CA PRO A 45 -4.61 9.75 38.40
C PRO A 45 -3.64 9.40 37.27
N TRP A 46 -2.33 9.41 37.53
CA TRP A 46 -1.30 9.01 36.58
C TRP A 46 -1.42 7.54 36.14
N ILE A 47 -2.02 6.66 36.97
CA ILE A 47 -2.27 5.26 36.61
C ILE A 47 -3.21 5.18 35.41
N GLY A 48 -4.27 5.99 35.40
CA GLY A 48 -5.20 6.08 34.27
C GLY A 48 -4.49 6.52 32.98
N VAL A 49 -3.59 7.50 33.07
CA VAL A 49 -2.79 7.97 31.92
C VAL A 49 -1.86 6.89 31.40
N VAL A 50 -1.10 6.24 32.28
CA VAL A 50 -0.17 5.16 31.91
C VAL A 50 -0.91 3.99 31.27
N MET A 51 -2.13 3.69 31.73
CA MET A 51 -2.96 2.64 31.15
C MET A 51 -3.51 3.00 29.77
N MET A 52 -3.95 4.25 29.54
CA MET A 52 -4.51 4.71 28.26
C MET A 52 -3.46 4.96 27.18
N LEU A 53 -2.28 5.46 27.56
CA LEU A 53 -1.23 5.87 26.63
C LEU A 53 -0.81 4.79 25.60
N PRO A 54 -0.53 3.52 25.98
CA PRO A 54 -0.14 2.50 25.00
C PRO A 54 -1.24 2.23 23.96
N PHE A 55 -2.51 2.35 24.35
CA PHE A 55 -3.65 2.16 23.44
C PHE A 55 -3.79 3.32 22.45
N LEU A 56 -3.61 4.56 22.90
CA LEU A 56 -3.56 5.72 22.00
C LEU A 56 -2.41 5.61 20.98
N ILE A 57 -1.24 5.13 21.44
CA ILE A 57 -0.09 4.88 20.55
C ILE A 57 -0.44 3.79 19.53
N LEU A 58 -1.05 2.69 19.98
CA LEU A 58 -1.48 1.59 19.12
C LEU A 58 -2.50 2.06 18.06
N ASP A 59 -3.49 2.85 18.45
CA ASP A 59 -4.51 3.40 17.56
C ASP A 59 -3.89 4.30 16.49
N MET A 60 -2.96 5.17 16.90
CA MET A 60 -2.22 6.03 15.96
C MET A 60 -1.42 5.19 14.96
N TRP A 61 -0.73 4.15 15.42
CA TRP A 61 0.01 3.23 14.55
C TRP A 61 -0.89 2.50 13.56
N ILE A 62 -2.04 2.01 14.02
CA ILE A 62 -3.04 1.34 13.19
C ILE A 62 -3.61 2.29 12.14
N ALA A 63 -3.97 3.52 12.53
CA ALA A 63 -4.47 4.54 11.61
C ALA A 63 -3.42 4.89 10.54
N LEU A 64 -2.15 5.03 10.93
CA LEU A 64 -1.06 5.31 10.01
C LEU A 64 -0.83 4.15 9.04
N ALA A 65 -0.83 2.90 9.54
CA ALA A 65 -0.71 1.71 8.70
C ALA A 65 -1.88 1.61 7.71
N LEU A 66 -3.12 1.83 8.17
CA LEU A 66 -4.31 1.80 7.33
C LEU A 66 -4.25 2.88 6.24
N ALA A 67 -3.86 4.10 6.61
CA ALA A 67 -3.68 5.21 5.67
C ALA A 67 -2.59 4.90 4.62
N TYR A 68 -1.48 4.31 5.05
CA TYR A 68 -0.41 3.87 4.18
C TYR A 68 -0.89 2.79 3.18
N HIS A 69 -1.57 1.76 3.66
CA HIS A 69 -2.10 0.68 2.83
C HIS A 69 -3.21 1.16 1.88
N TYR A 70 -4.06 2.08 2.35
CA TYR A 70 -5.13 2.67 1.54
C TYR A 70 -4.59 3.50 0.38
N LYS A 71 -3.49 4.25 0.60
CA LYS A 71 -2.82 5.07 -0.42
C LYS A 71 -2.10 4.23 -1.50
N ASN A 72 -1.74 2.99 -1.17
CA ASN A 72 -1.03 2.08 -2.08
C ASN A 72 -1.96 1.27 -3.00
N ALA A 73 -3.25 1.60 -3.04
CA ALA A 73 -4.18 1.04 -4.00
C ALA A 73 -4.09 1.79 -5.35
N PHE A 74 -3.80 1.04 -6.42
CA PHE A 74 -3.65 1.55 -7.77
C PHE A 74 -4.64 0.89 -8.75
N TRP A 75 -5.05 1.64 -9.75
CA TRP A 75 -5.85 1.16 -10.87
C TRP A 75 -5.27 1.68 -12.17
N VAL A 76 -5.36 0.88 -13.22
CA VAL A 76 -5.00 1.26 -14.58
C VAL A 76 -6.28 1.36 -15.39
N ASP A 77 -6.50 2.49 -16.05
CA ASP A 77 -7.61 2.70 -16.97
C ASP A 77 -7.10 3.23 -18.30
N GLY A 78 -6.96 2.33 -19.28
CA GLY A 78 -6.27 2.64 -20.53
C GLY A 78 -4.84 3.10 -20.27
N ARG A 79 -4.55 4.37 -20.56
CA ARG A 79 -3.23 5.00 -20.33
C ARG A 79 -3.12 5.74 -19.00
N VAL A 80 -4.17 5.77 -18.19
CA VAL A 80 -4.21 6.54 -16.95
C VAL A 80 -4.01 5.63 -15.75
N LEU A 81 -2.96 5.89 -14.98
CA LEU A 81 -2.74 5.31 -13.67
C LEU A 81 -3.49 6.14 -12.62
N VAL A 82 -4.49 5.54 -11.99
CA VAL A 82 -5.24 6.15 -10.89
C VAL A 82 -4.72 5.62 -9.56
N GLN A 83 -4.28 6.52 -8.69
CA GLN A 83 -3.91 6.24 -7.31
C GLN A 83 -5.00 6.76 -6.38
N ARG A 84 -5.34 5.99 -5.33
CA ARG A 84 -6.14 6.52 -4.23
C ARG A 84 -5.30 7.44 -3.35
N ALA A 85 -5.80 8.65 -3.11
CA ALA A 85 -5.27 9.51 -2.06
C ALA A 85 -6.22 9.47 -0.86
N LEU A 86 -5.73 9.91 0.31
CA LEU A 86 -6.60 10.13 1.47
C LEU A 86 -7.71 11.14 1.15
N PHE A 87 -7.40 12.15 0.35
CA PHE A 87 -8.33 13.15 -0.12
C PHE A 87 -8.49 13.04 -1.65
N GLY A 88 -9.40 12.16 -2.09
CA GLY A 88 -9.77 12.01 -3.49
C GLY A 88 -8.94 10.99 -4.28
N ARG A 89 -8.81 11.23 -5.59
CA ARG A 89 -8.10 10.36 -6.54
C ARG A 89 -7.05 11.16 -7.29
N ARG A 90 -5.87 10.59 -7.49
CA ARG A 90 -4.82 11.17 -8.33
C ARG A 90 -4.71 10.34 -9.61
N SER A 91 -5.03 10.93 -10.74
CA SER A 91 -4.86 10.31 -12.06
C SER A 91 -3.53 10.76 -12.66
N HIS A 92 -2.78 9.85 -13.26
CA HIS A 92 -1.50 10.12 -13.90
C HIS A 92 -1.54 9.52 -15.30
N ASP A 93 -1.46 10.37 -16.33
CA ASP A 93 -1.34 9.90 -17.70
C ASP A 93 0.06 9.35 -17.92
N LEU A 94 0.14 8.06 -18.25
CA LEU A 94 1.39 7.34 -18.47
C LEU A 94 2.04 7.70 -19.80
N SER A 95 1.29 8.25 -20.77
CA SER A 95 1.85 8.66 -22.06
C SER A 95 2.70 9.93 -21.97
N ALA A 96 2.37 10.81 -21.02
CA ALA A 96 3.14 12.02 -20.73
C ALA A 96 4.16 11.81 -19.58
N ALA A 97 4.21 10.61 -19.00
CA ALA A 97 5.07 10.32 -17.87
C ALA A 97 6.43 9.77 -18.30
N GLN A 98 7.48 10.19 -17.60
CA GLN A 98 8.74 9.45 -17.60
C GLN A 98 8.57 8.23 -16.69
N VAL A 99 8.71 7.05 -17.28
CA VAL A 99 8.54 5.78 -16.59
C VAL A 99 9.91 5.09 -16.44
N SER A 100 10.36 4.91 -15.20
CA SER A 100 11.60 4.20 -14.89
C SER A 100 11.35 3.05 -13.91
N VAL A 101 12.32 2.15 -13.80
CA VAL A 101 12.31 1.08 -12.81
C VAL A 101 13.40 1.38 -11.79
N GLU A 102 13.04 1.37 -10.52
CA GLU A 102 13.96 1.50 -9.40
C GLU A 102 13.90 0.24 -8.54
N THR A 103 15.00 -0.13 -7.89
CA THR A 103 15.02 -1.13 -6.83
C THR A 103 15.02 -0.42 -5.48
N ALA A 104 14.13 -0.81 -4.57
CA ALA A 104 14.09 -0.23 -3.24
C ALA A 104 13.82 -1.29 -2.18
N ARG A 105 14.37 -1.07 -0.98
CA ARG A 105 14.07 -1.92 0.17
C ARG A 105 12.77 -1.45 0.82
N PRO A 106 11.76 -2.33 0.97
CA PRO A 106 10.55 -1.98 1.71
C PRO A 106 10.90 -1.73 3.19
N MET A 107 10.50 -0.58 3.72
CA MET A 107 10.84 -0.18 5.10
C MET A 107 10.15 -1.05 6.17
N MET A 108 9.09 -1.77 5.80
CA MET A 108 8.25 -2.55 6.71
C MET A 108 8.23 -4.07 6.42
N ALA A 109 8.93 -4.56 5.39
CA ALA A 109 9.07 -6.00 5.23
C ALA A 109 10.23 -6.46 6.11
N THR A 110 9.93 -7.28 7.11
CA THR A 110 10.83 -8.00 8.00
C THR A 110 12.22 -8.24 7.40
N TRP A 111 13.24 -7.74 8.09
CA TRP A 111 14.71 -7.98 8.17
C TRP A 111 15.49 -8.79 7.08
N LEU A 112 14.86 -9.52 6.18
CA LEU A 112 15.46 -10.34 5.10
C LEU A 112 15.07 -9.89 3.67
N GLY A 113 14.33 -8.80 3.52
CA GLY A 113 13.84 -8.33 2.23
C GLY A 113 14.95 -7.82 1.31
N SER A 114 15.28 -8.57 0.26
CA SER A 114 16.08 -8.12 -0.87
C SER A 114 15.47 -6.87 -1.51
N ALA A 115 16.28 -6.09 -2.25
CA ALA A 115 15.76 -4.91 -2.93
C ALA A 115 14.69 -5.33 -3.96
N LEU A 116 13.47 -4.82 -3.80
CA LEU A 116 12.36 -5.19 -4.66
C LEU A 116 12.21 -4.18 -5.81
N PRO A 117 11.87 -4.63 -7.03
CA PRO A 117 11.63 -3.74 -8.14
C PRO A 117 10.31 -2.98 -7.97
N ARG A 118 10.36 -1.68 -8.24
CA ARG A 118 9.21 -0.78 -8.31
C ARG A 118 9.27 0.07 -9.57
N LEU A 119 8.12 0.33 -10.16
CA LEU A 119 7.92 1.31 -11.21
C LEU A 119 7.88 2.71 -10.59
N VAL A 120 8.57 3.66 -11.18
CA VAL A 120 8.49 5.07 -10.84
C VAL A 120 7.97 5.84 -12.03
N VAL A 121 6.83 6.51 -11.82
CA VAL A 121 6.13 7.30 -12.82
C VAL A 121 6.28 8.76 -12.43
N ARG A 122 7.00 9.53 -13.25
CA ARG A 122 7.24 10.96 -13.06
C ARG A 122 6.48 11.74 -14.12
N VAL A 123 5.48 12.52 -13.70
CA VAL A 123 4.75 13.46 -14.57
C VAL A 123 5.22 14.87 -14.22
N PRO A 124 5.59 15.71 -15.21
CA PRO A 124 5.98 17.10 -14.95
C PRO A 124 4.95 17.84 -14.08
N GLY A 125 5.42 18.58 -13.07
CA GLY A 125 4.56 19.33 -12.15
C GLY A 125 3.80 18.50 -11.12
N ARG A 126 4.06 17.18 -11.00
CA ARG A 126 3.42 16.31 -10.00
C ARG A 126 4.42 15.48 -9.21
N PRO A 127 4.10 15.12 -7.95
CA PRO A 127 4.97 14.23 -7.18
C PRO A 127 5.09 12.85 -7.86
N PRO A 128 6.26 12.20 -7.78
CA PRO A 128 6.49 10.91 -8.39
C PRO A 128 5.61 9.83 -7.76
N VAL A 129 5.03 8.98 -8.61
CA VAL A 129 4.25 7.82 -8.17
C VAL A 129 5.14 6.59 -8.21
N LYS A 130 5.07 5.79 -7.14
CA LYS A 130 5.88 4.59 -6.97
C LYS A 130 4.95 3.39 -6.83
N VAL A 131 5.04 2.44 -7.76
CA VAL A 131 4.21 1.23 -7.80
C VAL A 131 5.12 0.02 -7.67
N TRP A 132 4.93 -0.81 -6.66
CA TRP A 132 5.70 -2.04 -6.51
C TRP A 132 5.35 -3.03 -7.64
N LEU A 133 6.36 -3.55 -8.33
CA LEU A 133 6.18 -4.63 -9.32
C LEU A 133 6.13 -6.00 -8.63
N ARG A 134 6.86 -6.11 -7.51
CA ARG A 134 6.78 -7.20 -6.55
C ARG A 134 6.27 -6.65 -5.23
N ASP A 135 5.10 -7.11 -4.79
CA ASP A 135 4.46 -6.55 -3.61
C ASP A 135 5.15 -7.04 -2.32
N PRO A 136 5.77 -6.15 -1.51
CA PRO A 136 6.40 -6.55 -0.26
C PRO A 136 5.41 -7.19 0.74
N PHE A 137 4.12 -6.83 0.67
CA PHE A 137 3.09 -7.35 1.58
C PHE A 137 2.56 -8.72 1.18
N ARG A 138 2.93 -9.21 0.00
CA ARG A 138 2.62 -10.56 -0.48
C ARG A 138 3.89 -11.40 -0.60
N GLY A 139 4.89 -11.16 0.26
CA GLY A 139 6.15 -11.91 0.24
C GLY A 139 6.99 -11.67 -1.01
N GLY A 140 6.82 -10.53 -1.69
CA GLY A 140 7.57 -10.21 -2.92
C GLY A 140 7.04 -10.92 -4.16
N THR A 141 5.81 -11.43 -4.14
CA THR A 141 5.18 -11.99 -5.35
C THR A 141 5.08 -10.94 -6.45
N LEU A 142 5.43 -11.34 -7.67
CA LEU A 142 5.24 -10.53 -8.87
C LEU A 142 3.76 -10.25 -9.09
N LEU A 143 3.45 -9.07 -9.65
CA LEU A 143 2.11 -8.76 -10.11
C LEU A 143 1.58 -9.83 -11.09
N PRO A 144 0.27 -10.13 -11.09
CA PRO A 144 -0.31 -11.09 -12.01
C PRO A 144 0.00 -10.74 -13.48
N PRO A 145 0.25 -11.74 -14.35
CA PRO A 145 0.62 -11.54 -15.75
C PRO A 145 -0.30 -10.58 -16.52
N HIS A 146 -1.62 -10.72 -16.37
CA HIS A 146 -2.59 -9.85 -17.02
C HIS A 146 -2.45 -8.37 -16.59
N GLN A 147 -2.04 -8.12 -15.35
CA GLN A 147 -1.84 -6.76 -14.83
C GLN A 147 -0.53 -6.16 -15.34
N LEU A 148 0.53 -6.97 -15.43
CA LEU A 148 1.80 -6.56 -16.05
C LEU A 148 1.61 -6.22 -17.53
N ALA A 149 0.89 -7.05 -18.27
CA ALA A 149 0.55 -6.81 -19.67
C ALA A 149 -0.28 -5.52 -19.84
N THR A 150 -1.27 -5.31 -18.96
CA THR A 150 -2.07 -4.06 -18.95
C THR A 150 -1.20 -2.84 -18.65
N LEU A 151 -0.28 -2.94 -17.69
CA LEU A 151 0.67 -1.87 -17.36
C LEU A 151 1.60 -1.56 -18.53
N ALA A 152 2.13 -2.59 -19.20
CA ALA A 152 2.98 -2.45 -20.38
C ALA A 152 2.26 -1.69 -21.51
N GLN A 153 1.04 -2.12 -21.85
CA GLN A 153 0.21 -1.45 -22.86
C GLN A 153 -0.17 -0.02 -22.48
N ALA A 154 -0.38 0.23 -21.19
CA ALA A 154 -0.70 1.56 -20.67
C ALA A 154 0.48 2.54 -20.79
N ILE A 155 1.72 2.04 -20.61
CA ILE A 155 2.96 2.81 -20.79
C ILE A 155 3.22 3.08 -22.28
N ALA A 156 3.26 2.02 -23.08
CA ALA A 156 3.51 2.11 -24.52
C ALA A 156 2.79 0.97 -25.25
N PRO A 157 1.69 1.25 -25.98
CA PRO A 157 0.91 0.21 -26.64
C PRO A 157 1.64 -0.43 -27.83
N ASP A 158 2.61 0.28 -28.41
CA ASP A 158 3.50 -0.23 -29.46
C ASP A 158 4.72 -0.99 -28.89
N LEU A 159 4.83 -1.07 -27.56
CA LEU A 159 5.92 -1.72 -26.82
C LEU A 159 7.33 -1.21 -27.19
N ARG A 160 7.44 -0.02 -27.80
CA ARG A 160 8.76 0.56 -28.14
C ARG A 160 9.52 1.05 -26.91
N HIS A 161 8.81 1.33 -25.82
CA HIS A 161 9.42 1.76 -24.57
C HIS A 161 10.08 0.56 -23.87
N PRO A 162 11.37 0.63 -23.46
CA PRO A 162 12.11 -0.52 -22.92
C PRO A 162 11.47 -1.11 -21.66
N VAL A 163 10.91 -0.26 -20.81
CA VAL A 163 10.17 -0.71 -19.61
C VAL A 163 8.88 -1.44 -19.98
N ALA A 164 8.13 -0.95 -20.99
CA ALA A 164 6.89 -1.58 -21.43
C ALA A 164 7.19 -2.96 -22.04
N HIS A 165 8.21 -3.05 -22.89
CA HIS A 165 8.66 -4.31 -23.45
C HIS A 165 9.05 -5.32 -22.35
N ARG A 166 9.86 -4.90 -21.37
CA ARG A 166 10.27 -5.80 -20.27
C ARG A 166 9.09 -6.28 -19.41
N LEU A 167 8.13 -5.40 -19.12
CA LEU A 167 6.90 -5.78 -18.41
C LEU A 167 6.05 -6.75 -19.21
N TRP A 168 5.98 -6.56 -20.52
CA TRP A 168 5.29 -7.47 -21.44
C TRP A 168 5.97 -8.85 -21.46
N THR A 169 7.29 -8.90 -21.54
CA THR A 169 8.06 -10.16 -21.49
C THR A 169 7.86 -10.89 -20.16
N LEU A 170 7.88 -10.16 -19.03
CA LEU A 170 7.58 -10.72 -17.71
C LEU A 170 6.14 -11.21 -17.58
N ALA A 171 5.20 -10.61 -18.32
CA ALA A 171 3.83 -11.08 -18.37
C ALA A 171 3.69 -12.36 -19.21
N SER A 172 4.37 -12.44 -20.36
CA SER A 172 4.32 -13.62 -21.23
C SER A 172 5.10 -14.81 -20.67
N ASP A 173 6.16 -14.55 -19.90
CA ASP A 173 7.00 -15.56 -19.27
C ASP A 173 7.36 -15.14 -17.84
N PRO A 174 6.49 -15.46 -16.86
CA PRO A 174 6.71 -15.10 -15.46
C PRO A 174 7.87 -15.86 -14.82
N LEU A 175 8.32 -16.98 -15.41
CA LEU A 175 9.42 -17.81 -14.90
C LEU A 175 10.78 -17.18 -15.21
N ASN A 176 10.91 -16.49 -16.34
CA ASN A 176 12.13 -15.76 -16.72
C ASN A 176 12.44 -14.55 -15.81
N GLY A 177 11.50 -14.15 -14.94
CA GLY A 177 11.70 -13.07 -13.98
C GLY A 177 12.20 -13.51 -12.60
N ILE A 178 12.46 -14.80 -12.38
CA ILE A 178 12.83 -15.39 -11.09
C ILE A 178 14.36 -15.44 -10.87
N ILE A 179 15.16 -15.24 -11.92
CA ILE A 179 16.62 -15.28 -11.89
C ILE A 179 17.21 -13.91 -11.53
#